data_AF-A0A433TMR6-F1
#
_entry.id   AF-A0A433TMR6-F1
#
_cell.length_a   1.000
_cell.length_b   1.000
_cell.length_c   1.000
_cell.angle_alpha   90.00
_cell.angle_beta   90.00
_cell.angle_gamma   90.00
#
_symmetry.space_group_name_H-M   'P 1'
#
loop_
_entity.id
_entity.type
_entity.pdbx_description
1 polymer ?
#
loop_
_entity_poly.entity_id
_entity_poly.type
_entity_poly.pdbx_seq_one_letter_code
_entity_poly.pdbx_strand_id
1 'polypeptide(L)'
;GILKSSTLRHLSLEFCRIGDQGLEILCKGLKQSQHINSVNLSGCSLSARGAESLAAVIKHQGMQRHNEAWRDSLRYRRPDLDRMSGLRRITANANPMLGDEGARAFAEVLKDDLWLK
;
A
#
# COMPACT_ATOMS: atom_id res chain seq x y z
N GLY A 1 -6.47 17.27 -3.24
CA GLY A 1 -5.33 16.35 -3.05
C GLY A 1 -5.85 14.98 -2.64
N ILE A 2 -5.11 13.91 -2.96
CA ILE A 2 -5.52 12.50 -2.82
C ILE A 2 -6.08 12.15 -1.42
N LEU A 3 -5.58 12.84 -0.38
CA LEU A 3 -6.03 12.76 1.01
C LEU A 3 -7.49 13.15 1.27
N LYS A 4 -8.05 14.06 0.46
CA LYS A 4 -9.41 14.58 0.61
C LYS A 4 -10.42 13.90 -0.33
N SER A 5 -9.95 12.97 -1.16
CA SER A 5 -10.84 12.29 -2.10
C SER A 5 -11.47 11.08 -1.43
N SER A 6 -12.79 11.12 -1.25
CA SER A 6 -13.60 10.00 -0.77
C SER A 6 -14.05 9.05 -1.87
N THR A 7 -13.86 9.45 -3.14
CA THR A 7 -14.32 8.69 -4.32
C THR A 7 -13.18 8.00 -5.06
N LEU A 8 -11.92 8.44 -4.86
CA LEU A 8 -10.79 7.88 -5.57
C LEU A 8 -10.42 6.50 -5.02
N ARG A 9 -10.68 5.46 -5.83
CA ARG A 9 -10.36 4.06 -5.50
C ARG A 9 -9.10 3.54 -6.18
N HIS A 10 -8.77 4.11 -7.33
CA HIS A 10 -7.68 3.65 -8.19
C HIS A 10 -6.81 4.84 -8.55
N LEU A 11 -5.50 4.72 -8.29
CA LEU A 11 -4.51 5.73 -8.64
C LEU A 11 -3.47 5.11 -9.57
N SER A 12 -3.29 5.68 -10.76
CA SER A 12 -2.23 5.27 -11.69
C SER A 12 -1.30 6.44 -11.93
N LEU A 13 0.00 6.20 -11.75
CA LEU A 13 1.10 7.15 -12.01
C LEU A 13 2.15 6.50 -12.92
N GLU A 14 1.70 5.59 -13.78
CA GLU A 14 2.53 4.82 -14.68
C GLU A 14 3.44 5.72 -15.53
N PHE A 15 4.72 5.35 -15.63
CA PHE A 15 5.76 6.07 -16.40
C PHE A 15 5.94 7.55 -16.06
N CYS A 16 5.44 8.01 -14.91
CA CYS A 16 5.55 9.42 -14.49
C CYS A 16 6.91 9.78 -13.87
N ARG A 17 7.85 8.83 -13.73
CA ARG A 17 9.20 9.04 -13.19
C ARG A 17 9.23 9.89 -11.90
N ILE A 18 8.31 9.61 -10.98
CA ILE A 18 8.16 10.35 -9.72
C ILE A 18 9.39 10.22 -8.80
N GLY A 19 10.16 9.14 -8.96
CA GLY A 19 11.31 8.82 -8.10
C GLY A 19 10.92 8.58 -6.63
N ASP A 20 11.93 8.35 -5.80
CA ASP A 20 11.72 8.00 -4.39
C ASP A 20 11.11 9.15 -3.57
N GLN A 21 11.49 10.40 -3.86
CA GLN A 21 10.96 11.57 -3.15
C GLN A 21 9.46 11.77 -3.43
N GLY A 22 9.05 11.64 -4.70
CA GLY A 22 7.64 11.69 -5.06
C GLY A 22 6.85 10.55 -4.44
N LEU A 23 7.46 9.36 -4.36
CA LEU A 23 6.86 8.21 -3.69
C LEU A 23 6.72 8.43 -2.18
N GLU A 24 7.70 9.01 -1.49
CA GLU A 24 7.59 9.31 -0.05
C GLU A 24 6.39 10.23 0.25
N ILE A 25 6.17 11.25 -0.58
CA ILE A 25 5.00 12.14 -0.46
C ILE A 25 3.71 11.36 -0.71
N LEU A 26 3.70 10.52 -1.75
CA LEU A 26 2.55 9.67 -2.06
C LEU A 26 2.25 8.72 -0.89
N CYS A 27 3.27 8.10 -0.29
CA CYS A 27 3.16 7.18 0.84
C CYS A 27 2.55 7.84 2.08
N LYS A 28 2.86 9.10 2.36
CA LYS A 28 2.18 9.88 3.41
C LYS A 28 0.69 10.03 3.10
N GLY A 29 0.35 10.29 1.83
CA GLY A 29 -1.02 10.33 1.33
C GLY A 29 -1.76 9.00 1.49
N LEU A 30 -1.12 7.91 1.07
CA LEU A 30 -1.69 6.56 1.10
C LEU A 30 -1.88 6.06 2.53
N LYS A 31 -0.97 6.36 3.46
CA LYS A 31 -1.13 5.99 4.89
C LYS A 31 -2.43 6.52 5.49
N GLN A 32 -2.86 7.70 5.09
CA GLN A 32 -4.06 8.36 5.63
C GLN A 32 -5.31 8.10 4.80
N SER A 33 -5.17 7.64 3.56
CA SER A 33 -6.31 7.36 2.69
C SER A 33 -6.90 5.98 2.98
N GLN A 34 -8.19 5.94 3.27
CA GLN A 34 -8.95 4.70 3.48
C GLN A 34 -9.69 4.23 2.22
N HIS A 35 -9.75 5.05 1.17
CA HIS A 35 -10.59 4.78 0.01
C HIS A 35 -9.83 4.23 -1.21
N ILE A 36 -8.51 4.37 -1.22
CA ILE A 36 -7.67 3.90 -2.33
C ILE A 36 -7.40 2.41 -2.16
N ASN A 37 -7.92 1.64 -3.10
CA ASN A 37 -7.82 0.19 -3.14
C ASN A 37 -6.68 -0.28 -4.05
N SER A 38 -6.32 0.49 -5.08
CA SER A 38 -5.21 0.12 -5.96
C SER A 38 -4.31 1.29 -6.35
N VAL A 39 -3.01 1.02 -6.41
CA VAL A 39 -2.01 1.97 -6.91
C VAL A 39 -1.12 1.31 -7.96
N ASN A 40 -0.94 1.98 -9.10
CA ASN A 40 0.00 1.60 -10.14
C ASN A 40 1.15 2.60 -10.21
N LEU A 41 2.36 2.11 -9.96
CA LEU A 41 3.64 2.82 -9.95
C LEU A 41 4.63 2.17 -10.93
N SER A 42 4.13 1.59 -12.02
CA SER A 42 5.01 0.94 -12.98
C SER A 42 5.84 1.96 -13.74
N GLY A 43 7.13 1.70 -13.93
CA GLY A 43 8.03 2.62 -14.65
C GLY A 43 8.26 3.97 -13.94
N CYS A 44 8.14 4.02 -12.61
CA CYS A 44 8.25 5.26 -11.83
C CYS A 44 9.67 5.62 -11.38
N SER A 45 10.69 4.88 -11.83
CA SER A 45 12.09 5.03 -11.42
C SER A 45 12.28 4.90 -9.90
N LEU A 46 11.61 3.91 -9.31
CA LEU A 46 11.69 3.63 -7.88
C LEU A 46 12.93 2.78 -7.55
N SER A 47 13.61 3.11 -6.45
CA SER A 47 14.70 2.32 -5.89
C SER A 47 14.23 1.45 -4.72
N ALA A 48 15.15 0.67 -4.14
CA ALA A 48 14.93 -0.07 -2.90
C ALA A 48 14.42 0.83 -1.75
N ARG A 49 14.88 2.08 -1.66
CA ARG A 49 14.40 3.05 -0.66
C ARG A 49 12.92 3.41 -0.87
N GLY A 50 12.51 3.56 -2.12
CA GLY A 50 11.11 3.73 -2.47
C GLY A 50 10.26 2.52 -2.06
N ALA A 51 10.77 1.32 -2.29
CA ALA A 51 10.13 0.07 -1.87
C ALA A 51 9.96 -0.02 -0.34
N GLU A 52 10.98 0.34 0.45
CA GLU A 52 10.88 0.40 1.92
C GLU A 52 9.80 1.37 2.40
N SER A 53 9.74 2.54 1.77
CA SER A 53 8.71 3.55 2.09
C SER A 53 7.31 3.00 1.86
N LEU A 54 7.12 2.29 0.74
CA LEU A 54 5.86 1.67 0.39
C LEU A 54 5.52 0.48 1.31
N ALA A 55 6.52 -0.34 1.64
CA ALA A 55 6.40 -1.44 2.59
C ALA A 55 5.95 -0.93 3.97
N ALA A 56 6.46 0.22 4.43
CA ALA A 56 6.01 0.86 5.66
C ALA A 56 4.54 1.33 5.60
N VAL A 57 4.01 1.70 4.42
CA VAL A 57 2.58 2.00 4.24
C VAL A 57 1.75 0.73 4.39
N ILE A 58 2.14 -0.34 3.69
CA ILE A 58 1.46 -1.64 3.73
C ILE A 58 1.38 -2.14 5.16
N LYS A 59 2.51 -2.14 5.88
CA LYS A 59 2.58 -2.59 7.27
C LYS A 59 1.64 -1.79 8.18
N HIS A 60 1.60 -0.47 8.00
CA HIS A 60 0.72 0.40 8.79
C HIS A 60 -0.77 0.09 8.52
N GLN A 61 -1.17 -0.04 7.26
CA GLN A 61 -2.55 -0.38 6.90
C GLN A 61 -2.92 -1.82 7.32
N GLY A 62 -1.98 -2.76 7.26
CA GLY A 62 -2.13 -4.12 7.79
C GLY A 62 -2.44 -4.13 9.29
N MET A 63 -1.68 -3.36 10.10
CA MET A 63 -1.95 -3.23 11.53
C MET A 63 -3.33 -2.60 11.83
N GLN A 64 -3.73 -1.57 11.08
CA GLN A 64 -5.05 -0.95 11.26
C GLN A 64 -6.18 -1.94 10.96
N ARG A 65 -6.07 -2.68 9.85
CA ARG A 65 -7.04 -3.74 9.49
C ARG A 65 -7.07 -4.85 10.53
N HIS A 66 -5.93 -5.27 11.05
CA HIS A 66 -5.85 -6.26 12.12
C HIS A 66 -6.59 -5.79 13.36
N ASN A 67 -6.37 -4.54 13.79
CA ASN A 67 -7.07 -3.96 14.94
C ASN A 67 -8.59 -3.86 14.72
N GLU A 68 -9.02 -3.48 13.51
CA GLU A 68 -10.44 -3.42 13.16
C GLU A 68 -11.08 -4.80 13.11
N ALA A 69 -10.43 -5.78 12.48
CA ALA A 69 -10.85 -7.17 12.46
C ALA A 69 -10.95 -7.76 13.89
N TRP A 70 -9.96 -7.46 14.73
CA TRP A 70 -9.94 -7.88 16.13
C TRP A 70 -11.11 -7.28 16.91
N ARG A 71 -11.35 -5.96 16.76
CA ARG A 71 -12.48 -5.27 17.39
C ARG A 71 -13.83 -5.87 16.96
N ASP A 72 -14.00 -6.15 15.68
CA ASP A 72 -15.26 -6.73 15.15
C ASP A 72 -15.47 -8.17 15.63
N SER A 73 -14.38 -8.91 15.89
CA SER A 73 -14.43 -10.27 16.41
C SER A 73 -14.91 -10.39 17.86
N LEU A 74 -14.77 -9.32 18.67
CA LEU A 74 -15.16 -9.29 20.09
C LEU A 74 -16.66 -9.52 20.34
N ARG A 75 -17.49 -9.51 19.28
CA ARG A 75 -18.94 -9.76 19.37
C ARG A 75 -19.38 -11.10 18.77
N TYR A 76 -18.49 -12.08 18.69
CA TYR A 76 -18.70 -13.38 18.00
C TYR A 76 -19.09 -13.22 16.52
N ARG A 77 -18.82 -12.06 15.92
CA ARG A 77 -19.07 -11.81 14.51
C ARG A 77 -17.82 -12.18 13.72
N ARG A 78 -18.02 -12.73 12.52
CA ARG A 78 -16.93 -12.84 11.56
C ARG A 78 -16.62 -11.45 11.01
N PRO A 79 -15.37 -10.97 11.09
CA PRO A 79 -15.00 -9.70 10.47
C PRO A 79 -15.20 -9.80 8.96
N ASP A 80 -15.87 -8.80 8.38
CA ASP A 80 -16.11 -8.70 6.95
C ASP A 80 -14.88 -8.11 6.25
N LEU A 81 -14.04 -9.02 5.74
CA LEU A 81 -12.77 -8.67 5.12
C LEU A 81 -12.95 -7.89 3.79
N ASP A 82 -14.10 -8.02 3.14
CA ASP A 82 -14.38 -7.35 1.86
C ASP A 82 -14.81 -5.90 2.05
N ARG A 83 -15.33 -5.53 3.23
CA ARG A 83 -15.68 -4.15 3.56
C ARG A 83 -14.52 -3.31 4.11
N MET A 84 -13.43 -3.91 4.55
CA MET A 84 -12.33 -3.13 5.16
C MET A 84 -11.61 -2.26 4.14
N SER A 85 -11.24 -1.07 4.62
CA SER A 85 -10.62 0.01 3.87
C SER A 85 -9.11 -0.19 3.67
N GLY A 86 -8.54 0.51 2.68
CA GLY A 86 -7.11 0.51 2.40
C GLY A 86 -6.69 -0.25 1.14
N LEU A 87 -5.37 -0.35 0.95
CA LEU A 87 -4.76 -0.90 -0.25
C LEU A 87 -4.97 -2.41 -0.36
N ARG A 88 -5.45 -2.82 -1.53
CA ARG A 88 -5.65 -4.22 -1.91
C ARG A 88 -4.74 -4.66 -3.05
N ARG A 89 -4.31 -3.73 -3.90
CA ARG A 89 -3.43 -4.00 -5.04
C ARG A 89 -2.37 -2.93 -5.20
N ILE A 90 -1.13 -3.37 -5.35
CA ILE A 90 0.02 -2.50 -5.65
C ILE A 90 0.71 -3.09 -6.88
N THR A 91 0.96 -2.24 -7.87
CA THR A 91 1.73 -2.62 -9.06
C THR A 91 2.95 -1.72 -9.15
N ALA A 92 4.15 -2.31 -9.15
CA ALA A 92 5.42 -1.59 -9.21
C ALA A 92 6.36 -2.19 -10.27
N ASN A 93 5.79 -2.66 -11.39
CA ASN A 93 6.53 -3.29 -12.47
C ASN A 93 7.48 -2.29 -13.17
N ALA A 94 8.45 -2.78 -13.94
CA ALA A 94 9.37 -1.93 -14.70
C ALA A 94 10.10 -0.87 -13.84
N ASN A 95 10.41 -1.19 -12.59
CA ASN A 95 11.31 -0.40 -11.73
C ASN A 95 12.65 -1.15 -11.58
N PRO A 96 13.59 -0.98 -12.53
CA PRO A 96 14.84 -1.76 -12.55
C PRO A 96 15.75 -1.47 -11.35
N MET A 97 15.59 -0.32 -10.70
CA MET A 97 16.37 0.08 -9.52
C MET A 97 15.84 -0.49 -8.20
N LEU A 98 14.69 -1.19 -8.22
CA LEU A 98 14.11 -1.77 -7.01
C LEU A 98 15.00 -2.87 -6.42
N GLY A 99 15.60 -3.67 -7.31
CA GLY A 99 16.54 -4.74 -6.96
C GLY A 99 15.97 -5.79 -5.99
N ASP A 100 16.86 -6.68 -5.56
CA ASP A 100 16.52 -7.73 -4.60
C ASP A 100 16.20 -7.16 -3.21
N GLU A 101 16.82 -6.02 -2.85
CA GLU A 101 16.57 -5.34 -1.58
C GLU A 101 15.13 -4.84 -1.48
N GLY A 102 14.60 -4.22 -2.55
CA GLY A 102 13.22 -3.78 -2.59
C GLY A 102 12.24 -4.96 -2.61
N ALA A 103 12.57 -6.04 -3.32
CA ALA A 103 11.77 -7.26 -3.31
C ALA A 103 11.73 -7.89 -1.90
N ARG A 104 12.86 -7.91 -1.19
CA ARG A 104 12.95 -8.37 0.20
C ARG A 104 12.13 -7.50 1.15
N ALA A 105 12.15 -6.18 0.98
CA ALA A 105 11.32 -5.28 1.78
C ALA A 105 9.83 -5.57 1.62
N PHE A 106 9.37 -5.88 0.40
CA PHE A 106 7.99 -6.33 0.17
C PHE A 106 7.73 -7.69 0.78
N ALA A 107 8.62 -8.67 0.57
CA ALA A 107 8.45 -10.01 1.14
C ALA A 107 8.34 -9.97 2.67
N GLU A 108 9.17 -9.17 3.34
CA GLU A 108 9.16 -9.02 4.80
C GLU A 108 7.86 -8.43 5.35
N VAL A 109 7.22 -7.54 4.61
CA VAL A 109 5.94 -6.95 5.05
C VAL A 109 4.75 -7.82 4.65
N LEU A 110 4.85 -8.52 3.52
CA LEU A 110 3.79 -9.40 3.03
C LEU A 110 3.77 -10.76 3.72
N LYS A 111 4.88 -11.23 4.31
CA LYS A 111 4.93 -12.53 5.00
C LYS A 111 3.87 -12.67 6.10
N ASP A 112 3.58 -11.56 6.79
CA ASP A 112 2.62 -11.48 7.88
C ASP A 112 1.30 -10.83 7.43
N ASP A 113 1.21 -10.36 6.18
CA ASP A 113 0.02 -9.70 5.63
C ASP A 113 -0.90 -10.73 4.96
N LEU A 114 -1.89 -11.20 5.71
CA LEU A 114 -2.90 -12.16 5.24
C LEU A 114 -3.86 -11.58 4.16
N TRP A 115 -3.68 -10.32 3.73
CA TRP A 115 -4.71 -9.56 3.02
C TRP A 115 -4.30 -8.99 1.66
N LEU A 116 -3.02 -8.93 1.34
CA LEU A 116 -2.55 -8.53 0.02
C LEU A 116 -2.41 -9.77 -0.87
N LYS A 117 -3.09 -9.76 -2.03
CA LYS A 117 -3.04 -10.81 -3.05
C LYS A 117 -2.40 -10.29 -4.33
#